data_AF-L5N6E9-F1
#
_entry.id   AF-L5N6E9-F1
#
_cell.length_a   1.000
_cell.length_b   1.000
_cell.length_c   1.000
_cell.angle_alpha   90.00
_cell.angle_beta   90.00
_cell.angle_gamma   90.00
#
_symmetry.space_group_name_H-M   'P 1'
#
loop_
_entity.id
_entity.type
_entity.pdbx_description
1 polymer ?
#
loop_
_entity_poly.entity_id
_entity_poly.type
_entity_poly.pdbx_seq_one_letter_code
_entity_poly.pdbx_strand_id
1 'polypeptide(L)' 'MSVTNRELKQSKDLVQTLLTIQDISYNEWLHEKHQEYIQENQDVVMKSLLHYKGVGEENKNKNI' A
#
# COMPACT_ATOMS: atom_id res chain seq x y z
N MET A 1 -19.11 3.87 1.76
CA MET A 1 -18.97 4.96 2.73
C MET A 1 -17.49 5.26 2.86
N SER A 2 -17.07 6.52 2.70
CA SER A 2 -15.66 6.92 2.86
C SER A 2 -15.36 7.13 4.35
N VAL A 3 -14.22 6.64 4.81
CA VAL A 3 -13.74 6.86 6.18
C VAL A 3 -13.51 8.36 6.39
N THR A 4 -14.02 8.91 7.49
CA THR A 4 -13.81 10.32 7.84
C THR A 4 -12.43 10.52 8.46
N ASN A 5 -11.88 11.73 8.35
CA ASN A 5 -10.63 12.10 9.03
C ASN A 5 -10.69 11.88 10.55
N ARG A 6 -11.88 12.03 11.15
CA ARG A 6 -12.11 11.76 12.57
C ARG A 6 -11.92 10.29 12.90
N GLU A 7 -12.54 9.39 12.13
CA GLU A 7 -12.41 7.95 12.31
C GLU A 7 -10.98 7.46 12.05
N LEU A 8 -10.29 8.03 11.06
CA LEU A 8 -8.87 7.80 10.79
C LEU A 8 -7.98 8.17 11.99
N LYS A 9 -8.22 9.34 12.60
CA LYS A 9 -7.48 9.75 13.79
C LYS A 9 -7.77 8.84 14.99
N GLN A 10 -9.04 8.55 15.25
CA GLN A 10 -9.44 7.72 16.39
C GLN A 10 -8.87 6.30 16.30
N SER A 11 -8.91 5.68 15.12
CA SER A 11 -8.34 4.36 14.90
C SER A 11 -6.81 4.37 15.08
N LYS A 12 -6.11 5.37 14.54
CA LYS A 12 -4.67 5.54 14.73
C LYS A 12 -4.29 5.68 16.20
N ASP A 13 -4.95 6.59 16.93
CA ASP A 13 -4.64 6.88 18.34
C ASP A 13 -4.86 5.65 19.23
N LEU A 14 -5.91 4.86 18.96
CA LEU A 14 -6.18 3.61 19.68
C LEU A 14 -5.09 2.56 19.40
N VAL A 15 -4.74 2.33 18.14
CA VAL A 15 -3.69 1.36 17.76
C VAL A 15 -2.35 1.76 18.39
N GLN A 16 -1.98 3.03 18.31
CA GLN A 16 -0.76 3.54 18.94
C GLN A 16 -0.73 3.23 20.44
N THR A 17 -1.85 3.46 21.14
CA THR A 17 -1.97 3.17 22.58
C THR A 17 -1.79 1.68 22.87
N LEU A 18 -2.44 0.82 22.10
CA LEU A 18 -2.34 -0.64 22.26
C LEU A 18 -0.92 -1.16 22.05
N LEU A 19 -0.24 -0.68 21.00
CA LEU A 19 1.14 -1.05 20.71
C LEU A 19 2.11 -0.55 21.79
N THR A 20 1.86 0.65 22.32
CA THR A 20 2.69 1.21 23.40
C THR A 20 2.59 0.38 24.68
N ILE A 21 1.41 -0.16 25.01
CA ILE A 21 1.22 -1.08 26.16
C ILE A 21 1.98 -2.40 25.95
N GLN A 22 2.16 -2.81 24.69
CA GLN A 22 2.84 -4.05 24.31
C GLN A 22 4.35 -3.85 24.07
N ASP A 23 4.87 -2.64 24.27
CA ASP A 23 6.26 -2.25 23.99
C ASP A 23 6.66 -2.44 22.50
N ILE A 24 5.69 -2.26 21.60
CA ILE A 24 5.87 -2.35 20.14
C ILE A 24 5.90 -0.94 19.53
N SER A 25 6.86 -0.68 18.65
CA SER A 25 6.93 0.56 17.88
C SER A 25 5.82 0.63 16.83
N TYR A 26 5.02 1.70 16.86
CA TYR A 26 3.98 1.94 15.85
C TYR A 26 4.53 1.98 14.42
N ASN A 27 5.73 2.55 14.22
CA ASN A 27 6.33 2.66 12.89
C ASN A 27 6.79 1.29 12.37
N GLU A 28 7.28 0.42 13.25
CA GLU A 28 7.67 -0.95 12.89
C GLU A 28 6.44 -1.78 12.52
N TRP A 29 5.40 -1.74 13.37
CA TRP A 29 4.12 -2.37 13.08
C TRP A 29 3.50 -1.88 11.77
N LEU A 30 3.52 -0.56 11.52
CA LEU A 30 2.99 0.01 10.29
C LEU A 30 3.80 -0.45 9.07
N HIS A 31 5.12 -0.55 9.21
CA HIS A 31 5.98 -1.08 8.16
C HIS A 31 5.63 -2.54 7.84
N GLU A 32 5.46 -3.39 8.84
CA GLU A 32 5.03 -4.79 8.65
C GLU A 32 3.70 -4.87 7.91
N LYS A 33 2.72 -4.06 8.28
CA LYS A 33 1.41 -4.01 7.60
C LYS A 33 1.52 -3.57 6.14
N HIS A 34 2.42 -2.63 5.84
CA HIS A 34 2.72 -2.29 4.45
C HIS A 34 3.36 -3.45 3.69
N GLN A 35 4.31 -4.17 4.29
CA GLN A 35 4.95 -5.32 3.66
C GLN A 35 3.98 -6.48 3.42
N GLU A 36 3.10 -6.78 4.38
CA GLU A 36 2.04 -7.78 4.23
C GLU A 36 1.15 -7.45 3.02
N TYR A 37 0.66 -6.22 2.93
CA TYR A 37 -0.19 -5.80 1.81
C TYR A 37 0.55 -5.84 0.47
N ILE A 38 1.82 -5.42 0.43
CA ILE A 38 2.65 -5.53 -0.78
C ILE A 38 2.80 -7.00 -1.19
N GLN A 39 3.10 -7.88 -0.24
CA GLN A 39 3.29 -9.31 -0.49
C GLN A 39 2.02 -9.96 -1.03
N GLU A 40 0.86 -9.65 -0.44
CA GLU A 40 -0.45 -10.14 -0.88
C GLU A 40 -0.83 -9.67 -2.29
N ASN A 41 -0.33 -8.51 -2.71
CA ASN A 41 -0.69 -7.88 -3.98
C ASN A 41 0.48 -7.83 -4.98
N GLN A 42 1.49 -8.68 -4.81
CA GLN A 42 2.65 -8.73 -5.71
C GLN A 42 2.26 -8.98 -7.18
N ASP A 43 1.20 -9.75 -7.41
CA ASP A 43 0.68 -10.03 -8.73
C ASP A 43 0.08 -8.77 -9.40
N VAL A 44 -0.58 -7.90 -8.63
CA VAL A 44 -1.11 -6.61 -9.11
C VAL A 44 0.04 -5.68 -9.50
N VAL A 45 1.10 -5.63 -8.69
CA VAL A 45 2.31 -4.86 -9.02
C VAL A 45 2.93 -5.38 -10.32
N MET A 46 3.09 -6.71 -10.45
CA MET A 46 3.65 -7.32 -11.66
C MET A 46 2.76 -7.10 -12.90
N LYS A 47 1.44 -7.26 -12.77
CA LYS A 47 0.48 -6.97 -13.85
C LYS A 47 0.55 -5.52 -14.28
N SER A 48 0.67 -4.59 -13.34
CA SER A 48 0.83 -3.15 -13.62
C SER A 48 2.13 -2.89 -14.37
N LEU A 49 3.26 -3.45 -13.92
CA LEU A 49 4.55 -3.33 -14.60
C LEU A 49 4.54 -3.93 -16.01
N LEU A 50 3.91 -5.08 -16.21
CA LEU A 50 3.74 -5.71 -17.52
C LEU A 50 2.83 -4.89 -18.43
N HIS A 51 1.75 -4.31 -17.90
CA HIS A 51 0.86 -3.41 -18.65
C HIS A 51 1.62 -2.17 -19.13
N TYR A 52 2.39 -1.52 -18.26
CA TYR A 52 3.23 -0.39 -18.64
C TYR A 52 4.31 -0.77 -19.67
N LYS A 53 4.91 -1.97 -19.55
CA LYS A 53 5.89 -2.47 -20.51
C LYS A 53 5.27 -2.76 -21.89
N GLY A 54 4.05 -3.32 -21.95
CA GLY A 54 3.33 -3.59 -23.20
C GLY A 54 2.86 -2.33 -23.91
N VAL A 55 2.42 -1.31 -23.16
CA VAL A 55 2.02 0.00 -23.72
C VAL A 55 3.22 0.78 -24.32
N GLY A 56 4.44 0.45 -23.90
CA GLY A 56 5.68 1.01 -24.46
C GLY A 56 6.01 0.53 -25.87
N GLU A 57 5.52 -0.64 -26.30
CA GLU A 57 5.81 -1.19 -27.64
C GLU A 57 4.79 -0.73 -28.70
N GLU A 58 3.53 -0.50 -28.32
CA GLU A 58 2.49 -0.04 -29.27
C GLU A 58 2.69 1.41 -29.76
N ASN A 59 3.49 2.23 -29.05
CA ASN A 59 3.76 3.61 -29.42
C ASN A 59 4.94 3.79 -30.41
N LYS A 60 5.71 2.73 -30.72
CA LYS A 60 6.80 2.81 -31.71
C LYS A 60 6.36 2.54 -33.15
N ASN A 61 5.21 1.91 -33.37
CA ASN A 61 4.75 1.50 -34.70
C ASN A 61 3.71 2.44 -35.35
N LYS A 62 3.43 3.61 -34.76
CA LYS A 62 2.53 4.62 -35.34
C LYS A 62 3.23 5.81 -35.99
N ASN A 63 4.55 5.74 -36.19
CA ASN A 63 5.33 6.85 -36.72
C ASN A 63 6.31 6.47 -37.85
N ILE A 64 5.99 5.42 -38.62
CA ILE A 64 6.66 5.09 -39.90
C ILE A 64 5.63 5.14 -41.01
#